data_AF-A0A813F1Y1-F1
#
_entry.id   AF-A0A813F1Y1-F1
#
_cell.length_a   1.000
_cell.length_b   1.000
_cell.length_c   1.000
_cell.angle_alpha   90.00
_cell.angle_beta   90.00
_cell.angle_gamma   90.00
#
_symmetry.space_group_name_H-M   'P 1'
#
loop_
_entity.id
_entity.type
_entity.pdbx_description
1 polymer ?
#
loop_
_entity_poly.entity_id
_entity_poly.type
_entity_poly.pdbx_seq_one_letter_code
_entity_poly.pdbx_strand_id
1 'polypeptide(L)'
;MAMSPVKSELAQAATAAKSELTQAAAAAKSELAQQNPVEEGGFQGQVVAGLQAGLARVQETAQASYDATHKRVTQARAGNALLAHGKGAETAIRAKVVMAEAYAQNTDVVQRATLAASKFQEAAVLLRSAKDSAENLPEGITGVEGFARLAETYQARAAVYKRLLEALAEAEELPPLPELSPAEQDAARILQMHGHIQVTTQRVSEGAQYVQQRSWEAMPESRDINARGQTLRSKLPCC
;
A
#
# COMPACT_ATOMS: atom_id res chain seq x y z
N MET A 1 0.85 -25.49 -23.42
CA MET A 1 1.25 -24.57 -22.33
C MET A 1 2.26 -25.29 -21.44
N ALA A 2 3.56 -25.03 -21.63
CA ALA A 2 4.59 -25.59 -20.76
C ALA A 2 4.47 -24.95 -19.36
N MET A 3 4.42 -25.75 -18.30
CA MET A 3 4.59 -25.23 -16.95
C MET A 3 5.98 -24.58 -16.87
N SER A 4 6.04 -23.31 -16.49
CA SER A 4 7.32 -22.60 -16.39
C SER A 4 8.25 -23.31 -15.39
N PRO A 5 9.56 -23.44 -15.70
CA PRO A 5 10.54 -24.16 -14.87
C PRO A 5 10.58 -23.66 -13.41
N VAL A 6 10.24 -22.40 -13.20
CA VAL A 6 10.13 -21.78 -11.88
C VAL A 6 9.11 -22.48 -10.96
N LYS A 7 8.04 -23.09 -11.51
CA LYS A 7 7.03 -23.80 -10.69
C LYS A 7 7.56 -25.12 -10.12
N SER A 8 8.35 -25.86 -10.89
CA SER A 8 8.92 -27.13 -10.42
C SER A 8 10.00 -26.89 -9.38
N GLU A 9 10.81 -25.84 -9.54
CA GLU A 9 11.87 -25.49 -8.59
C GLU A 9 11.30 -25.07 -7.24
N LEU A 10 10.25 -24.25 -7.22
CA LEU A 10 9.66 -23.77 -5.96
C LEU A 10 8.93 -24.89 -5.20
N ALA A 11 8.29 -25.83 -5.92
CA ALA A 11 7.71 -27.03 -5.32
C ALA A 11 8.80 -27.94 -4.75
N GLN A 12 9.90 -28.16 -5.49
CA GLN A 12 11.04 -28.96 -5.04
C GLN A 12 11.71 -28.34 -3.80
N ALA A 13 11.91 -27.03 -3.79
CA ALA A 13 12.49 -26.31 -2.65
C ALA A 13 11.62 -26.42 -1.39
N ALA A 14 10.29 -26.33 -1.53
CA ALA A 14 9.38 -26.51 -0.40
C ALA A 14 9.41 -27.95 0.15
N THR A 15 9.47 -28.97 -0.71
CA THR A 15 9.67 -30.36 -0.25
C THR A 15 11.02 -30.59 0.40
N ALA A 16 12.09 -29.99 -0.14
CA ALA A 16 13.43 -30.09 0.43
C ALA A 16 13.48 -29.47 1.84
N ALA A 17 12.98 -28.24 1.99
CA ALA A 17 12.91 -27.55 3.28
C ALA A 17 12.09 -28.33 4.31
N LYS A 18 10.96 -28.93 3.90
CA LYS A 18 10.16 -29.81 4.78
C LYS A 18 10.97 -31.03 5.24
N SER A 19 11.70 -31.67 4.33
CA SER A 19 12.51 -32.85 4.63
C SER A 19 13.66 -32.56 5.59
N GLU A 20 14.34 -31.42 5.41
CA GLU A 20 15.44 -30.95 6.27
C GLU A 20 14.94 -30.65 7.69
N LEU A 21 13.79 -29.99 7.82
CA LEU A 21 13.17 -29.69 9.12
C LEU A 21 12.81 -30.98 9.88
N THR A 22 12.28 -31.99 9.19
CA THR A 22 12.02 -33.31 9.80
C THR A 22 13.30 -34.06 10.16
N GLN A 23 14.36 -33.98 9.34
CA GLN A 23 15.64 -34.61 9.67
C GLN A 23 16.31 -33.93 10.86
N ALA A 24 16.31 -32.60 10.93
CA ALA A 24 16.84 -31.84 12.05
C ALA A 24 16.09 -32.16 13.36
N ALA A 25 14.77 -32.27 13.31
CA ALA A 25 13.96 -32.69 14.46
C ALA A 25 14.27 -34.13 14.91
N ALA A 26 14.47 -35.06 13.96
CA ALA A 26 14.81 -36.44 14.27
C ALA A 26 16.23 -36.58 14.85
N ALA A 27 17.20 -35.83 14.31
CA ALA A 27 18.59 -35.79 14.80
C ALA A 27 18.66 -35.24 16.22
N ALA A 28 17.99 -34.12 16.50
CA ALA A 28 17.92 -33.54 17.85
C ALA A 28 17.31 -34.51 18.87
N LYS A 29 16.30 -35.30 18.48
CA LYS A 29 15.70 -36.34 19.34
C LYS A 29 16.68 -37.49 19.64
N SER A 30 17.49 -37.88 18.66
CA SER A 30 18.48 -38.96 18.81
C SER A 30 19.67 -38.55 19.69
N GLU A 31 20.13 -37.31 19.55
CA GLU A 31 21.28 -36.78 20.30
C GLU A 31 20.94 -36.61 21.79
N LEU A 32 19.72 -36.16 22.08
CA LEU A 32 19.20 -36.07 23.45
C LEU A 32 19.09 -37.44 24.14
N ALA A 33 18.83 -38.51 23.37
CA ALA A 33 18.69 -39.87 23.89
C ALA A 33 20.04 -40.53 24.23
N GLN A 34 21.16 -40.05 23.68
CA GLN A 34 22.49 -40.63 23.90
C GLN A 34 23.26 -39.98 25.06
N GLN A 35 22.90 -38.77 25.49
CA GLN A 35 23.72 -37.98 26.42
C GLN A 35 23.42 -38.16 27.92
N ASN A 36 22.44 -38.97 28.34
CA ASN A 36 22.15 -39.09 29.78
C ASN A 36 21.47 -40.42 30.19
N PRO A 37 22.16 -41.33 30.90
CA PRO A 37 21.51 -42.30 31.78
C PRO A 37 21.05 -41.59 33.05
N VAL A 38 19.74 -41.43 33.27
CA VAL A 38 19.18 -40.56 34.32
C VAL A 38 18.49 -41.35 35.41
N GLU A 39 18.94 -41.05 36.62
CA GLU A 39 18.18 -41.22 37.86
C GLU A 39 16.81 -40.56 37.76
N GLU A 40 15.78 -41.31 38.10
CA GLU A 40 14.36 -40.96 38.05
C GLU A 40 14.03 -39.66 38.81
N GLY A 41 14.08 -38.50 38.14
CA GLY A 41 13.81 -37.23 38.80
C GLY A 41 13.31 -36.13 37.85
N GLY A 42 12.03 -36.17 37.48
CA GLY A 42 11.11 -35.06 37.09
C GLY A 42 11.49 -34.01 36.03
N PHE A 43 12.71 -33.47 36.06
CA PHE A 43 13.14 -32.32 35.28
C PHE A 43 13.35 -32.63 33.78
N GLN A 44 13.97 -33.78 33.46
CA GLN A 44 14.20 -34.14 32.05
C GLN A 44 12.91 -34.38 31.27
N GLY A 45 11.90 -34.97 31.92
CA GLY A 45 10.57 -35.15 31.30
C GLY A 45 9.92 -33.82 30.94
N GLN A 46 10.07 -32.79 31.79
CA GLN A 46 9.52 -31.45 31.52
C GLN A 46 10.24 -30.76 30.35
N VAL A 47 11.57 -30.89 30.24
CA VAL A 47 12.34 -30.30 29.13
C VAL A 47 11.96 -30.96 27.79
N VAL A 48 11.88 -32.29 27.75
CA VAL A 48 11.48 -33.03 26.53
C VAL A 48 10.05 -32.68 26.13
N ALA A 49 9.12 -32.63 27.09
CA ALA A 49 7.74 -32.24 26.83
C ALA A 49 7.64 -30.78 26.31
N GLY A 50 8.42 -29.87 26.88
CA GLY A 50 8.48 -28.47 26.44
C GLY A 50 9.00 -28.33 25.00
N LEU A 51 10.05 -29.07 24.64
CA LEU A 51 10.61 -29.05 23.29
C LEU A 51 9.66 -29.68 22.26
N GLN A 52 9.00 -30.79 22.61
CA GLN A 52 7.98 -31.38 21.76
C GLN A 52 6.78 -30.44 21.54
N ALA A 53 6.32 -29.76 22.59
CA ALA A 53 5.27 -28.75 22.49
C ALA A 53 5.71 -27.54 21.63
N GLY A 54 6.96 -27.09 21.78
CA GLY A 54 7.55 -26.03 20.95
C GLY A 54 7.60 -26.40 19.47
N LEU A 55 8.09 -27.61 19.15
CA LEU A 55 8.15 -28.10 17.78
C LEU A 55 6.76 -28.24 17.16
N ALA A 56 5.79 -28.76 17.92
CA ALA A 56 4.40 -28.86 17.46
C ALA A 56 3.81 -27.49 17.10
N ARG A 57 4.06 -26.46 17.91
CA ARG A 57 3.63 -25.07 17.61
C ARG A 57 4.30 -24.50 16.37
N VAL A 58 5.60 -24.76 16.18
CA VAL A 58 6.32 -24.32 14.97
C VAL A 58 5.76 -25.01 13.74
N GLN A 59 5.50 -26.32 13.81
CA GLN A 59 4.90 -27.09 12.71
C GLN A 59 3.49 -26.59 12.37
N GLU A 60 2.65 -26.32 13.37
CA GLU A 60 1.32 -25.77 13.19
C GLU A 60 1.37 -24.39 12.53
N THR A 61 2.25 -23.50 13.01
CA THR A 61 2.43 -22.15 12.44
C THR A 61 2.97 -22.22 11.00
N ALA A 62 3.91 -23.14 10.73
CA ALA A 62 4.45 -23.36 9.39
C ALA A 62 3.37 -23.87 8.44
N GLN A 63 2.55 -24.84 8.86
CA GLN A 63 1.45 -25.36 8.07
C GLN A 63 0.39 -24.29 7.80
N ALA A 64 0.00 -23.51 8.82
CA ALA A 64 -0.96 -22.42 8.68
C ALA A 64 -0.47 -21.33 7.71
N SER A 65 0.81 -20.97 7.78
CA SER A 65 1.40 -19.99 6.86
C SER A 65 1.53 -20.52 5.42
N TYR A 66 1.85 -21.80 5.25
CA TYR A 66 1.84 -22.48 3.94
C TYR A 66 0.43 -22.46 3.34
N ASP A 67 -0.58 -22.89 4.09
CA ASP A 67 -1.97 -22.96 3.62
C ASP A 67 -2.51 -21.56 3.27
N ALA A 68 -2.18 -20.54 4.07
CA ALA A 68 -2.53 -19.15 3.79
C ALA A 68 -1.87 -18.64 2.50
N THR A 69 -0.59 -18.92 2.31
CA THR A 69 0.17 -18.53 1.11
C THR A 69 -0.36 -19.24 -0.13
N HIS A 70 -0.60 -20.55 -0.04
CA HIS A 70 -1.15 -21.34 -1.13
C HIS A 70 -2.54 -20.81 -1.55
N LYS A 71 -3.43 -20.54 -0.58
CA LYS A 71 -4.74 -19.92 -0.84
C LYS A 71 -4.60 -18.59 -1.59
N ARG A 72 -3.72 -17.69 -1.13
CA ARG A 72 -3.45 -16.40 -1.80
C ARG A 72 -2.91 -16.57 -3.22
N VAL A 73 -1.98 -17.49 -3.45
CA VAL A 73 -1.45 -17.76 -4.79
C VAL A 73 -2.54 -18.29 -5.72
N THR A 74 -3.40 -19.20 -5.24
CA THR A 74 -4.53 -19.69 -6.04
C THR A 74 -5.54 -18.59 -6.37
N GLN A 75 -5.83 -17.70 -5.43
CA GLN A 75 -6.74 -16.57 -5.63
C GLN A 75 -6.14 -15.53 -6.61
N ALA A 76 -4.86 -15.20 -6.47
CA ALA A 76 -4.18 -14.31 -7.40
C ALA A 76 -4.15 -14.87 -8.83
N ARG A 77 -3.98 -16.20 -8.98
CA ARG A 77 -4.09 -16.88 -10.28
C ARG A 77 -5.49 -16.78 -10.86
N ALA A 78 -6.53 -16.93 -10.03
CA ALA A 78 -7.91 -16.74 -10.45
C ALA A 78 -8.16 -15.30 -10.91
N GLY A 79 -7.66 -14.29 -10.17
CA GLY A 79 -7.71 -12.89 -10.59
C GLY A 79 -6.99 -12.64 -11.91
N ASN A 80 -5.80 -13.20 -12.10
CA ASN A 80 -5.08 -13.11 -13.38
C ASN A 80 -5.83 -13.80 -14.53
N ALA A 81 -6.49 -14.94 -14.26
CA ALA A 81 -7.33 -15.61 -15.24
C ALA A 81 -8.53 -14.75 -15.66
N LEU A 82 -9.12 -13.97 -14.74
CA LEU A 82 -10.18 -13.02 -15.08
C LEU A 82 -9.70 -11.96 -16.08
N LEU A 83 -8.49 -11.43 -15.89
CA LEU A 83 -7.90 -10.44 -16.80
C LEU A 83 -7.55 -11.02 -18.18
N ALA A 84 -7.31 -12.34 -18.27
CA ALA A 84 -7.03 -13.02 -19.53
C ALA A 84 -8.25 -13.08 -20.48
N HIS A 85 -9.47 -12.81 -19.99
CA HIS A 85 -10.67 -12.71 -20.83
C HIS A 85 -10.74 -11.43 -21.68
N GLY A 86 -9.75 -10.54 -21.55
CA GLY A 86 -9.57 -9.38 -22.41
C GLY A 86 -10.07 -8.06 -21.82
N LYS A 87 -10.08 -7.02 -22.67
CA LYS A 87 -10.31 -5.62 -22.26
C LYS A 87 -11.67 -5.38 -21.61
N GLY A 88 -12.70 -6.16 -21.98
CA GLY A 88 -14.03 -6.05 -21.39
C GLY A 88 -14.03 -6.37 -19.89
N ALA A 89 -13.39 -7.48 -19.50
CA ALA A 89 -13.26 -7.89 -18.10
C ALA A 89 -12.42 -6.88 -17.30
N GLU A 90 -11.30 -6.41 -17.87
CA GLU A 90 -10.50 -5.34 -17.25
C GLU A 90 -11.33 -4.07 -17.01
N THR A 91 -12.07 -3.61 -18.02
CA THR A 91 -12.88 -2.38 -17.92
C THR A 91 -13.97 -2.51 -16.86
N ALA A 92 -14.65 -3.67 -16.80
CA ALA A 92 -15.67 -3.94 -15.80
C ALA A 92 -15.10 -3.93 -14.37
N ILE A 93 -13.94 -4.56 -14.16
CA ILE A 93 -13.26 -4.57 -12.85
C ILE A 93 -12.83 -3.16 -12.47
N ARG A 94 -12.24 -2.39 -13.39
CA ARG A 94 -11.88 -0.98 -13.15
C ARG A 94 -13.10 -0.15 -12.79
N ALA A 95 -14.22 -0.33 -13.47
CA ALA A 95 -15.46 0.37 -13.15
C ALA A 95 -15.94 0.06 -11.72
N LYS A 96 -15.95 -1.21 -11.31
CA LYS A 96 -16.28 -1.59 -9.92
C LYS A 96 -15.36 -0.95 -8.89
N VAL A 97 -14.05 -0.95 -9.16
CA VAL A 97 -13.06 -0.32 -8.28
C VAL A 97 -13.30 1.18 -8.16
N VAL A 98 -13.49 1.88 -9.28
CA VAL A 98 -13.75 3.32 -9.30
C VAL A 98 -15.06 3.65 -8.58
N MET A 99 -16.11 2.85 -8.74
CA MET A 99 -17.36 3.03 -7.99
C MET A 99 -17.14 2.88 -6.48
N ALA A 100 -16.41 1.84 -6.06
CA ALA A 100 -16.09 1.63 -4.64
C ALA A 100 -15.23 2.77 -4.07
N GLU A 101 -14.24 3.26 -4.82
CA GLU A 101 -13.40 4.40 -4.45
C GLU A 101 -14.23 5.69 -4.34
N ALA A 102 -15.09 5.97 -5.32
CA ALA A 102 -15.96 7.14 -5.31
C ALA A 102 -16.92 7.13 -4.10
N TYR A 103 -17.50 5.97 -3.79
CA TYR A 103 -18.34 5.80 -2.60
C TYR A 103 -17.57 6.00 -1.30
N ALA A 104 -16.35 5.47 -1.20
CA ALA A 104 -15.49 5.67 -0.03
C ALA A 104 -15.12 7.15 0.14
N GLN A 105 -14.80 7.85 -0.96
CA GLN A 105 -14.54 9.29 -0.94
C GLN A 105 -15.78 10.09 -0.54
N ASN A 106 -16.97 9.77 -1.06
CA ASN A 106 -18.21 10.42 -0.65
C ASN A 106 -18.46 10.24 0.86
N THR A 107 -18.27 9.01 1.38
CA THR A 107 -18.38 8.71 2.80
C THR A 107 -17.41 9.54 3.65
N ASP A 108 -16.15 9.65 3.24
CA ASP A 108 -15.13 10.48 3.91
C ASP A 108 -15.52 11.97 3.89
N VAL A 109 -16.01 12.48 2.76
CA VAL A 109 -16.50 13.87 2.64
C VAL A 109 -17.65 14.14 3.61
N VAL A 110 -18.64 13.24 3.68
CA VAL A 110 -19.78 13.36 4.62
C VAL A 110 -19.28 13.35 6.07
N GLN A 111 -18.37 12.44 6.42
CA GLN A 111 -17.80 12.37 7.77
C GLN A 111 -17.03 13.65 8.15
N ARG A 112 -16.18 14.15 7.24
CA ARG A 112 -15.44 15.40 7.46
C ARG A 112 -16.35 16.62 7.57
N ALA A 113 -17.37 16.71 6.72
CA ALA A 113 -18.36 17.79 6.78
C ALA A 113 -19.15 17.75 8.10
N THR A 114 -19.53 16.56 8.57
CA THR A 114 -20.20 16.36 9.87
C THR A 114 -19.31 16.81 11.03
N LEU A 115 -18.03 16.38 11.04
CA LEU A 115 -17.08 16.79 12.05
C LEU A 115 -16.85 18.30 12.04
N ALA A 116 -16.68 18.90 10.86
CA ALA A 116 -16.49 20.34 10.71
C ALA A 116 -17.71 21.13 11.22
N ALA A 117 -18.92 20.73 10.85
CA ALA A 117 -20.16 21.34 11.34
C ALA A 117 -20.23 21.32 12.87
N SER A 118 -19.93 20.17 13.48
CA SER A 118 -19.91 20.00 14.94
C SER A 118 -18.86 20.89 15.60
N LYS A 119 -17.63 20.91 15.08
CA LYS A 119 -16.55 21.73 15.63
C LYS A 119 -16.79 23.24 15.51
N PHE A 120 -17.36 23.69 14.39
CA PHE A 120 -17.75 25.10 14.25
C PHE A 120 -18.88 25.49 15.21
N GLN A 121 -19.86 24.60 15.43
CA GLN A 121 -20.94 24.81 16.38
C GLN A 121 -20.40 24.85 17.82
N GLU A 122 -19.55 23.91 18.21
CA GLU A 122 -18.90 23.85 19.52
C GLU A 122 -18.10 25.13 19.80
N ALA A 123 -17.26 25.56 18.85
CA ALA A 123 -16.51 26.80 18.96
C ALA A 123 -17.41 28.03 19.10
N ALA A 124 -18.51 28.11 18.35
CA ALA A 124 -19.48 29.21 18.48
C ALA A 124 -20.13 29.25 19.88
N VAL A 125 -20.43 28.09 20.47
CA VAL A 125 -20.96 28.00 21.84
C VAL A 125 -19.90 28.45 22.85
N LEU A 126 -18.68 27.93 22.76
CA LEU A 126 -17.58 28.29 23.65
C LEU A 126 -17.26 29.78 23.62
N LEU A 127 -17.23 30.40 22.43
CA LEU A 127 -17.00 31.84 22.28
C LEU A 127 -18.09 32.69 22.94
N ARG A 128 -19.35 32.24 22.91
CA ARG A 128 -20.46 32.91 23.62
C ARG A 128 -20.33 32.78 25.12
N SER A 129 -20.09 31.57 25.61
CA SER A 129 -19.88 31.33 27.03
C SER A 129 -18.67 32.10 27.58
N ALA A 130 -17.60 32.21 26.79
CA ALA A 130 -16.43 33.01 27.14
C ALA A 130 -16.72 34.52 27.16
N LYS A 131 -17.58 35.02 26.26
CA LYS A 131 -18.06 36.40 26.28
C LYS A 131 -18.89 36.68 27.54
N ASP A 132 -19.79 35.78 27.91
CA ASP A 132 -20.64 35.95 29.10
C ASP A 132 -19.82 35.92 30.40
N SER A 133 -18.65 35.26 30.37
CA SER A 133 -17.71 35.20 31.48
C SER A 133 -16.62 36.28 31.43
N ALA A 134 -16.71 37.23 30.49
CA ALA A 134 -15.64 38.17 30.20
C ALA A 134 -15.26 39.07 31.39
N GLU A 135 -16.21 39.38 32.26
CA GLU A 135 -16.02 40.22 33.44
C GLU A 135 -15.08 39.60 34.49
N ASN A 136 -14.87 38.28 34.44
CA ASN A 136 -14.05 37.53 35.39
C ASN A 136 -12.74 37.00 34.79
N LEU A 137 -12.33 37.47 33.62
CA LEU A 137 -11.10 37.01 32.98
C LEU A 137 -9.85 37.62 33.65
N PRO A 138 -8.77 36.85 33.87
CA PRO A 138 -7.50 37.38 34.35
C PRO A 138 -6.96 38.51 33.46
N GLU A 139 -6.31 39.49 34.09
CA GLU A 139 -5.55 40.52 33.37
C GLU A 139 -4.50 39.86 32.46
N GLY A 140 -4.61 40.09 31.14
CA GLY A 140 -3.72 39.52 30.12
C GLY A 140 -4.43 38.77 29.00
N ILE A 141 -5.71 38.43 29.15
CA ILE A 141 -6.51 37.86 28.05
C ILE A 141 -7.16 39.00 27.25
N THR A 142 -6.63 39.26 26.06
CA THR A 142 -7.09 40.31 25.14
C THR A 142 -7.96 39.76 24.00
N GLY A 143 -8.75 40.61 23.31
CA GLY A 143 -9.49 40.22 22.10
C GLY A 143 -10.90 39.68 22.34
N VAL A 144 -11.39 39.76 23.58
CA VAL A 144 -12.70 39.23 24.01
C VAL A 144 -13.85 40.02 23.38
N GLU A 145 -13.62 41.29 23.06
CA GLU A 145 -14.54 42.18 22.36
C GLU A 145 -14.96 41.62 20.98
N GLY A 146 -14.11 40.79 20.36
CA GLY A 146 -14.38 40.15 19.06
C GLY A 146 -15.16 38.83 19.13
N PHE A 147 -15.35 38.25 20.33
CA PHE A 147 -15.89 36.89 20.47
C PHE A 147 -17.32 36.75 19.95
N ALA A 148 -18.15 37.79 20.11
CA ALA A 148 -19.52 37.78 19.58
C ALA A 148 -19.53 37.60 18.04
N ARG A 149 -18.76 38.43 17.34
CA ARG A 149 -18.65 38.41 15.87
C ARG A 149 -18.04 37.10 15.37
N LEU A 150 -17.03 36.58 16.07
CA LEU A 150 -16.44 35.28 15.75
C LEU A 150 -17.46 34.16 15.94
N ALA A 151 -18.21 34.14 17.06
CA ALA A 151 -19.25 33.14 17.30
C ALA A 151 -20.31 33.12 16.19
N GLU A 152 -20.76 34.29 15.73
CA GLU A 152 -21.69 34.41 14.59
C GLU A 152 -21.09 33.86 13.30
N THR A 153 -19.83 34.18 13.01
CA THR A 153 -19.12 33.68 11.82
C THR A 153 -18.98 32.16 11.84
N TYR A 154 -18.62 31.59 12.99
CA TYR A 154 -18.50 30.15 13.19
C TYR A 154 -19.87 29.46 13.07
N GLN A 155 -20.92 30.03 13.65
CA GLN A 155 -22.28 29.50 13.49
C GLN A 155 -22.74 29.55 12.02
N ALA A 156 -22.47 30.65 11.32
CA ALA A 156 -22.80 30.77 9.90
C ALA A 156 -22.08 29.69 9.07
N ARG A 157 -20.81 29.41 9.35
CA ARG A 157 -20.08 28.30 8.71
C ARG A 157 -20.66 26.95 9.06
N ALA A 158 -20.99 26.68 10.32
CA ALA A 158 -21.65 25.45 10.74
C ALA A 158 -22.97 25.22 9.98
N ALA A 159 -23.76 26.29 9.77
CA ALA A 159 -24.99 26.23 9.00
C ALA A 159 -24.77 25.88 7.51
N VAL A 160 -23.68 26.37 6.89
CA VAL A 160 -23.31 25.99 5.52
C VAL A 160 -23.02 24.50 5.42
N TYR A 161 -22.25 23.93 6.34
CA TYR A 161 -21.98 22.49 6.35
C TYR A 161 -23.24 21.65 6.61
N LYS A 162 -24.16 22.12 7.46
CA LYS A 162 -25.45 21.44 7.67
C LYS A 162 -26.28 21.39 6.38
N ARG A 163 -26.39 22.50 5.65
CA ARG A 163 -27.08 22.52 4.35
C ARG A 163 -26.41 21.62 3.31
N LEU A 164 -25.07 21.55 3.31
CA LEU A 164 -24.35 20.60 2.46
C LEU A 164 -24.69 19.15 2.82
N LEU A 165 -24.72 18.81 4.11
CA LEU A 165 -25.08 17.47 4.58
C LEU A 165 -26.53 17.12 4.26
N GLU A 166 -27.45 18.07 4.40
CA GLU A 166 -28.86 17.93 3.98
C GLU A 166 -28.95 17.67 2.48
N ALA A 167 -28.25 18.46 1.65
CA ALA A 167 -28.24 18.25 0.20
C ALA A 167 -27.64 16.89 -0.20
N LEU A 168 -26.62 16.41 0.52
CA LEU A 168 -26.03 15.08 0.30
C LEU A 168 -26.95 13.95 0.78
N ALA A 169 -27.81 14.18 1.76
CA ALA A 169 -28.80 13.22 2.25
C ALA A 169 -30.06 13.18 1.38
N GLU A 170 -30.43 14.30 0.76
CA GLU A 170 -31.54 14.40 -0.20
C GLU A 170 -31.20 13.84 -1.57
N ALA A 171 -29.91 13.83 -1.94
CA ALA A 171 -29.45 13.11 -3.13
C ALA A 171 -29.85 11.64 -2.99
N GLU A 172 -30.68 11.16 -3.93
CA GLU A 172 -31.26 9.82 -3.97
C GLU A 172 -30.28 8.75 -3.48
N GLU A 173 -30.78 7.83 -2.63
CA GLU A 173 -29.97 6.78 -2.03
C GLU A 173 -29.17 6.07 -3.12
N LEU A 174 -27.83 6.20 -3.05
CA LEU A 174 -26.94 5.63 -4.05
C LEU A 174 -27.24 4.12 -4.17
N PRO A 175 -27.32 3.58 -5.40
CA PRO A 175 -27.56 2.16 -5.56
C PRO A 175 -26.48 1.35 -4.82
N PRO A 176 -26.83 0.16 -4.30
CA PRO A 176 -25.89 -0.65 -3.53
C PRO A 176 -24.63 -0.91 -4.37
N LEU A 177 -23.47 -0.74 -3.72
CA LEU A 177 -22.19 -0.97 -4.36
C LEU A 177 -22.10 -2.41 -4.87
N PRO A 178 -21.68 -2.63 -6.12
CA PRO A 178 -21.44 -3.98 -6.61
C PRO A 178 -20.26 -4.58 -5.84
N GLU A 179 -20.49 -5.74 -5.22
CA GLU A 179 -19.44 -6.45 -4.50
C GLU A 179 -18.32 -6.89 -5.45
N LEU A 180 -17.08 -6.72 -4.98
CA LEU A 180 -15.89 -7.27 -5.61
C LEU A 180 -15.60 -8.63 -4.99
N SER A 181 -15.76 -9.68 -5.79
CA SER A 181 -15.35 -11.03 -5.40
C SER A 181 -13.85 -11.10 -5.08
N PRO A 182 -13.39 -12.08 -4.29
CA PRO A 182 -11.97 -12.20 -3.95
C PRO A 182 -11.04 -12.25 -5.18
N ALA A 183 -11.48 -12.88 -6.28
CA ALA A 183 -10.71 -12.91 -7.53
C ALA A 183 -10.68 -11.54 -8.23
N GLU A 184 -11.79 -10.80 -8.24
CA GLU A 184 -11.83 -9.43 -8.80
C GLU A 184 -10.99 -8.46 -7.98
N GLN A 185 -10.91 -8.62 -6.65
CA GLN A 185 -10.02 -7.82 -5.80
C GLN A 185 -8.55 -8.05 -6.16
N ASP A 186 -8.13 -9.31 -6.36
CA ASP A 186 -6.75 -9.60 -6.78
C ASP A 186 -6.49 -9.13 -8.21
N ALA A 187 -7.47 -9.26 -9.11
CA ALA A 187 -7.39 -8.69 -10.45
C ALA A 187 -7.23 -7.16 -10.42
N ALA A 188 -7.99 -6.46 -9.58
CA ALA A 188 -7.86 -5.02 -9.37
C ALA A 188 -6.46 -4.62 -8.91
N ARG A 189 -5.88 -5.35 -7.96
CA ARG A 189 -4.49 -5.13 -7.49
C ARG A 189 -3.48 -5.34 -8.62
N ILE A 190 -3.64 -6.39 -9.43
CA ILE A 190 -2.77 -6.64 -10.59
C ILE A 190 -2.86 -5.46 -11.57
N LEU A 191 -4.06 -4.94 -11.85
CA LEU A 191 -4.26 -3.78 -12.70
C LEU A 191 -3.63 -2.50 -12.14
N GLN A 192 -3.70 -2.28 -10.82
CA GLN A 192 -3.02 -1.17 -10.16
C GLN A 192 -1.49 -1.30 -10.28
N MET A 193 -0.94 -2.48 -10.03
CA MET A 193 0.49 -2.75 -10.22
C MET A 193 0.93 -2.51 -11.67
N HIS A 194 0.17 -2.98 -12.65
CA HIS A 194 0.46 -2.72 -14.07
C HIS A 194 0.48 -1.21 -14.37
N GLY A 195 -0.46 -0.44 -13.81
CA GLY A 195 -0.46 1.02 -13.93
C GLY A 195 0.80 1.67 -13.36
N HIS A 196 1.22 1.25 -12.16
CA HIS A 196 2.46 1.77 -11.54
C HIS A 196 3.72 1.41 -12.31
N ILE A 197 3.81 0.18 -12.83
CA ILE A 197 4.92 -0.25 -13.67
C ILE A 197 4.97 0.60 -14.93
N GLN A 198 3.83 0.81 -15.60
CA GLN A 198 3.76 1.63 -16.81
C GLN A 198 4.23 3.07 -16.56
N VAL A 199 3.74 3.71 -15.48
CA VAL A 199 4.17 5.07 -15.11
C VAL A 199 5.67 5.12 -14.80
N THR A 200 6.19 4.11 -14.11
CA THR A 200 7.62 4.05 -13.77
C THR A 200 8.48 3.88 -15.03
N THR A 201 8.10 2.97 -15.93
CA THR A 201 8.77 2.77 -17.22
C THR A 201 8.77 4.05 -18.04
N GLN A 202 7.63 4.75 -18.12
CA GLN A 202 7.52 6.03 -18.82
C GLN A 202 8.48 7.08 -18.24
N ARG A 203 8.47 7.26 -16.91
CA ARG A 203 9.35 8.24 -16.25
C ARG A 203 10.83 7.91 -16.44
N VAL A 204 11.21 6.63 -16.43
CA VAL A 204 12.58 6.20 -16.71
C VAL A 204 12.95 6.50 -18.16
N SER A 205 12.06 6.26 -19.13
CA SER A 205 12.32 6.59 -20.53
C SER A 205 12.46 8.09 -20.77
N GLU A 206 11.61 8.91 -20.14
CA GLU A 206 11.68 10.37 -20.20
C GLU A 206 12.99 10.89 -19.56
N GLY A 207 13.38 10.34 -18.41
CA GLY A 207 14.64 10.66 -17.76
C GLY A 207 15.87 10.29 -18.60
N ALA A 208 15.85 9.12 -19.26
CA ALA A 208 16.94 8.69 -20.14
C ALA A 208 17.08 9.63 -21.35
N GLN A 209 15.97 10.02 -21.98
CA GLN A 209 15.96 10.99 -23.09
C GLN A 209 16.49 12.36 -22.63
N TYR A 210 16.09 12.83 -21.44
CA TYR A 210 16.57 14.08 -20.88
C TYR A 210 18.10 14.06 -20.64
N VAL A 211 18.62 12.99 -20.05
CA VAL A 211 20.08 12.84 -19.82
C VAL A 211 20.84 12.76 -21.14
N GLN A 212 20.30 12.05 -22.14
CA GLN A 212 20.88 11.97 -23.47
C GLN A 212 20.91 13.35 -24.15
N GLN A 213 19.83 14.12 -24.09
CA GLN A 213 19.80 15.47 -24.64
C GLN A 213 20.81 16.38 -23.95
N ARG A 214 20.86 16.35 -22.60
CA ARG A 214 21.83 17.10 -21.80
C ARG A 214 23.27 16.72 -22.13
N SER A 215 23.57 15.44 -22.40
CA SER A 215 24.93 15.02 -22.76
C SER A 215 25.33 15.48 -24.16
N TRP A 216 24.38 15.54 -25.11
CA TRP A 216 24.61 16.14 -26.43
C TRP A 216 24.84 17.65 -26.35
N GLU A 217 24.09 18.37 -25.50
CA GLU A 217 24.26 19.81 -25.27
C GLU A 217 25.55 20.14 -24.52
N ALA A 218 25.93 19.31 -23.54
CA ALA A 218 27.10 19.52 -22.71
C ALA A 218 28.42 19.09 -23.38
N MET A 219 28.39 18.41 -24.53
CA MET A 219 29.58 18.16 -25.32
C MET A 219 29.95 19.46 -26.06
N PRO A 220 30.96 20.23 -25.59
CA PRO A 220 31.39 21.44 -26.28
C PRO A 220 31.93 21.03 -27.63
N GLU A 221 31.18 21.36 -28.68
CA GLU A 221 31.63 21.56 -30.06
C GLU A 221 32.86 20.74 -30.50
N SER A 222 32.83 19.41 -30.33
CA SER A 222 33.82 18.54 -30.99
C SER A 222 33.69 18.58 -32.53
N ARG A 223 32.65 19.27 -33.02
CA ARG A 223 32.48 19.67 -34.42
C ARG A 223 33.65 20.53 -34.93
N ASP A 224 34.32 21.30 -34.08
CA ASP A 224 35.48 22.11 -34.48
C ASP A 224 36.76 21.29 -34.69
N ILE A 225 36.86 20.11 -34.05
CA ILE A 225 38.03 19.23 -34.22
C ILE A 225 38.02 18.59 -35.62
N ASN A 226 36.84 18.33 -36.18
CA ASN A 226 36.73 17.77 -37.54
C ASN A 226 36.93 18.84 -38.63
N ALA A 227 36.59 20.11 -38.37
CA ALA A 227 36.85 21.22 -39.28
C ALA A 227 38.36 21.54 -39.42
N ARG A 228 39.14 21.40 -38.34
CA ARG A 228 40.61 21.56 -38.38
C ARG A 228 41.34 20.35 -38.98
N GLY A 229 40.75 19.14 -38.91
CA GLY A 229 41.30 17.94 -39.54
C GLY A 229 41.23 17.95 -41.08
N GLN A 230 40.21 18.58 -41.66
CA GLN A 230 40.06 18.66 -43.12
C GLN A 230 40.97 19.72 -43.77
N THR A 231 41.32 20.79 -43.06
CA THR A 231 42.26 21.82 -43.56
C THR A 231 43.72 21.36 -43.60
N LEU A 232 44.08 20.31 -42.85
CA LEU A 232 45.43 19.73 -42.87
C LEU A 232 45.62 18.68 -43.98
N ARG A 233 44.54 18.09 -44.52
CA ARG A 233 44.65 17.11 -45.63
C ARG A 233 44.78 17.74 -47.03
N SER A 234 44.47 19.03 -47.20
CA SER A 234 44.57 19.72 -48.51
C SER A 234 45.93 20.42 -48.75
N LYS A 235 46.88 20.33 -47.81
CA LYS A 235 48.22 20.96 -47.91
C LYS A 235 49.38 19.97 -48.05
N LEU A 236 49.14 18.72 -48.42
CA LEU A 236 50.23 17.83 -48.81
C LEU A 236 50.55 18.09 -50.29
N PRO A 237 51.72 18.66 -50.63
CA PRO A 237 52.13 18.79 -52.02
C PRO A 237 52.34 17.39 -52.59
N CYS A 238 51.71 17.12 -53.73
CA CYS A 238 52.03 15.95 -54.55
C CYS A 238 53.48 16.12 -55.03
N CYS A 239 54.37 15.27 -54.55
CA CYS A 239 55.66 15.02 -55.18
C CYS A 239 55.47 14.13 -56.42
#